data_AF-A0A9P1W0H7-F1
#
_entry.id   AF-A0A9P1W0H7-F1
#
_cell.length_a   1.000
_cell.length_b   1.000
_cell.length_c   1.000
_cell.angle_alpha   90.00
_cell.angle_beta   90.00
_cell.angle_gamma   90.00
#
_symmetry.space_group_name_H-M   'P 1'
#
loop_
_entity.id
_entity.type
_entity.pdbx_description
1 polymer ?
#
loop_
_entity_poly.entity_id
_entity_poly.type
_entity_poly.pdbx_seq_one_letter_code
_entity_poly.pdbx_strand_id
1 'polypeptide(L)'
;MVIVYTYHVKAFAPDPRNEKNYFTYDSTVDREAPLNNGHEYDLLAKGLSDHVFAETGVRVGQGSFVIKSVELLGTREEKSWPVNLGK
;
A
#
# COMPACT_ATOMS: atom_id res chain seq x y z
N MET A 1 -15.14 4.59 -15.90
CA MET A 1 -15.22 5.27 -14.58
C MET A 1 -14.86 4.24 -13.54
N VAL A 2 -13.91 4.56 -12.67
CA VAL A 2 -13.47 3.69 -11.57
C VAL A 2 -13.73 4.41 -10.25
N ILE A 3 -14.09 3.65 -9.22
CA ILE A 3 -14.20 4.18 -7.86
C ILE A 3 -12.83 4.06 -7.22
N VAL A 4 -12.30 5.18 -6.74
CA VAL A 4 -11.07 5.23 -5.97
C VAL A 4 -11.42 5.37 -4.50
N TYR A 5 -10.83 4.49 -3.68
CA TYR A 5 -10.94 4.44 -2.24
C TYR A 5 -9.66 5.00 -1.63
N THR A 6 -9.76 6.08 -0.86
CA THR A 6 -8.62 6.68 -0.16
C THR A 6 -8.59 6.17 1.27
N TYR A 7 -7.55 5.47 1.63
CA TYR A 7 -7.33 4.95 2.98
C TYR A 7 -6.19 5.69 3.66
N HIS A 8 -6.32 6.00 4.94
CA HIS A 8 -5.20 6.27 5.81
C HIS A 8 -4.68 4.97 6.39
N VAL A 9 -3.38 4.70 6.24
CA VAL A 9 -2.77 3.43 6.63
C VAL A 9 -1.62 3.69 7.59
N LYS A 10 -1.66 2.99 8.73
CA LYS A 10 -0.53 2.88 9.65
C LYS A 10 0.01 1.46 9.62
N ALA A 11 1.25 1.30 9.21
CA ALA A 11 1.91 0.02 9.15
C ALA A 11 3.38 0.14 9.57
N PHE A 12 3.97 -0.98 9.96
CA PHE A 12 5.40 -1.06 10.20
C PHE A 12 5.96 -2.42 9.83
N ALA A 13 7.25 -2.47 9.50
CA ALA A 13 7.97 -3.71 9.26
C ALA A 13 9.40 -3.60 9.80
N PRO A 14 9.98 -4.69 10.33
CA PRO A 14 11.38 -4.70 10.77
C PRO A 14 12.32 -4.54 9.57
N ASP A 15 13.43 -3.81 9.73
CA ASP A 15 14.49 -3.77 8.71
C ASP A 15 15.25 -5.10 8.73
N PRO A 16 15.24 -5.88 7.63
CA PRO A 16 15.89 -7.19 7.58
C PRO A 16 17.42 -7.12 7.74
N ARG A 17 18.03 -5.93 7.58
CA ARG A 17 19.47 -5.72 7.77
C ARG A 17 19.81 -5.42 9.23
N ASN A 18 18.84 -4.93 10.00
CA ASN A 18 19.01 -4.56 11.40
C ASN A 18 17.68 -4.64 12.13
N GLU A 19 17.45 -5.73 12.85
CA GLU A 19 16.20 -6.02 13.56
C GLU A 19 15.87 -5.02 14.69
N LYS A 20 16.78 -4.09 15.02
CA LYS A 20 16.53 -3.00 15.97
C LYS A 20 15.85 -1.79 15.32
N ASN A 21 15.79 -1.74 13.99
CA ASN A 21 15.18 -0.67 13.21
C ASN A 21 13.88 -1.15 12.56
N TYR A 22 12.97 -0.20 12.33
CA TYR A 22 11.70 -0.44 11.68
C TYR A 22 11.46 0.58 10.58
N PHE A 23 10.90 0.11 9.47
CA PHE A 23 10.24 0.97 8.51
C PHE A 23 8.82 1.22 9.00
N THR A 24 8.41 2.48 9.02
CA THR A 24 7.07 2.90 9.42
C THR A 24 6.38 3.61 8.26
N TYR A 25 5.10 3.33 8.09
CA TYR A 25 4.23 4.00 7.14
C TYR A 25 3.06 4.60 7.92
N ASP A 26 2.83 5.90 7.78
CA ASP A 26 1.70 6.64 8.35
C ASP A 26 1.29 7.69 7.32
N SER A 27 0.49 7.26 6.34
CA SER A 27 0.12 8.09 5.19
C SER A 27 -1.12 7.54 4.49
N THR A 28 -1.57 8.24 3.45
CA THR A 28 -2.71 7.82 2.63
C THR A 28 -2.29 6.92 1.47
N VAL A 29 -3.21 6.05 1.04
CA VAL A 29 -3.09 5.25 -0.18
C VAL A 29 -4.41 5.29 -0.94
N ASP A 30 -4.33 5.45 -2.26
CA ASP A 30 -5.47 5.35 -3.15
C ASP A 30 -5.54 3.94 -3.75
N ARG A 31 -6.73 3.36 -3.81
CA ARG A 31 -6.98 2.03 -4.37
C ARG A 31 -8.20 2.03 -5.27
N GLU A 32 -8.18 1.23 -6.32
CA GLU A 32 -9.36 1.01 -7.19
C GLU A 32 -10.28 -0.11 -6.67
N ALA A 33 -9.82 -0.87 -5.67
CA ALA A 33 -10.58 -1.93 -5.02
C ALA A 33 -10.65 -1.70 -3.50
N PRO A 34 -11.82 -1.93 -2.87
CA PRO A 34 -11.99 -1.73 -1.44
C PRO A 34 -11.26 -2.81 -0.63
N LEU A 35 -10.70 -2.44 0.52
CA LEU A 35 -10.04 -3.35 1.48
C LEU A 35 -11.07 -4.19 2.28
N ASN A 36 -11.77 -5.10 1.59
CA ASN A 36 -12.89 -5.87 2.16
C ASN A 36 -12.59 -7.37 2.37
N ASN A 37 -11.42 -7.86 1.93
CA ASN A 37 -11.04 -9.27 2.05
C ASN A 37 -9.50 -9.40 2.16
N GLY A 38 -9.03 -10.57 2.59
CA GLY A 38 -7.59 -10.81 2.84
C GLY A 38 -6.69 -10.57 1.63
N HIS A 39 -7.14 -10.90 0.42
CA HIS A 39 -6.34 -10.67 -0.81
C HIS A 39 -6.04 -9.18 -1.03
N GLU A 40 -6.99 -8.30 -0.74
CA GLU A 40 -6.80 -6.85 -0.88
C GLU A 40 -5.77 -6.31 0.13
N TYR A 41 -5.73 -6.87 1.35
CA TYR A 41 -4.70 -6.57 2.34
C TYR A 41 -3.32 -7.11 1.95
N ASP A 42 -3.25 -8.28 1.31
CA ASP A 42 -1.99 -8.80 0.77
C ASP A 42 -1.42 -7.88 -0.31
N LEU A 43 -2.28 -7.37 -1.20
CA LEU A 43 -1.90 -6.38 -2.21
C LEU A 43 -1.45 -5.05 -1.57
N LEU A 44 -2.07 -4.63 -0.45
CA LEU A 44 -1.63 -3.45 0.29
C LEU A 44 -0.22 -3.66 0.85
N ALA A 45 0.02 -4.80 1.51
CA ALA A 45 1.31 -5.14 2.07
C ALA A 45 2.40 -5.24 1.00
N LYS A 46 2.08 -5.77 -0.18
CA LYS A 46 2.98 -5.75 -1.34
C LYS A 46 3.32 -4.33 -1.78
N GLY A 47 2.32 -3.45 -1.90
CA GLY A 47 2.54 -2.04 -2.25
C GLY A 47 3.44 -1.31 -1.25
N LEU A 48 3.25 -1.55 0.06
CA LEU A 48 4.11 -1.00 1.11
C LEU A 48 5.55 -1.52 1.02
N SER A 49 5.73 -2.81 0.72
CA SER A 49 7.06 -3.40 0.47
C SER A 49 7.75 -2.77 -0.74
N ASP A 50 7.03 -2.57 -1.83
CA ASP A 50 7.56 -1.93 -3.03
C ASP A 50 7.92 -0.46 -2.79
N HIS A 51 7.11 0.26 -2.01
CA HIS A 51 7.39 1.64 -1.61
C HIS A 51 8.67 1.73 -0.76
N VAL A 52 8.82 0.89 0.27
CA VAL A 52 10.06 0.86 1.07
C VAL A 52 11.28 0.56 0.19
N PHE A 53 11.16 -0.38 -0.74
CA PHE A 53 12.26 -0.68 -1.67
C PHE A 53 12.60 0.52 -2.58
N ALA A 54 11.60 1.22 -3.11
CA ALA A 54 11.81 2.38 -3.95
C ALA A 54 12.50 3.54 -3.20
N GLU A 55 12.09 3.79 -1.95
CA GLU A 55 12.63 4.89 -1.13
C GLU A 55 14.02 4.58 -0.53
N THR A 56 14.27 3.32 -0.17
CA THR A 56 15.43 2.96 0.66
C THR A 56 16.39 1.97 0.01
N GLY A 57 15.99 1.32 -1.08
CA GLY A 57 16.72 0.21 -1.70
C GLY A 57 16.63 -1.12 -0.94
N VAL A 58 15.85 -1.19 0.15
CA VAL A 58 15.77 -2.38 1.02
C VAL A 58 14.55 -3.20 0.70
N ARG A 59 14.75 -4.50 0.42
CA ARG A 59 13.64 -5.40 0.16
C ARG A 59 13.12 -6.00 1.46
N VAL A 60 11.96 -5.52 1.90
CA VAL A 60 11.21 -6.06 3.04
C VAL A 60 10.19 -7.07 2.52
N GLY A 61 10.08 -8.25 3.13
CA GLY A 61 9.07 -9.23 2.73
C GLY A 61 7.65 -8.72 2.92
N GLN A 62 6.72 -9.03 2.01
CA GLN A 62 5.31 -8.60 2.14
C GLN A 62 4.71 -9.04 3.48
N GLY A 63 5.02 -10.27 3.92
CA GLY A 63 4.53 -10.83 5.19
C GLY A 63 5.19 -10.24 6.44
N SER A 64 6.18 -9.36 6.27
CA SER A 64 6.83 -8.67 7.39
C SER A 64 6.12 -7.39 7.81
N PHE A 65 5.19 -6.88 6.99
CA PHE A 65 4.40 -5.70 7.35
C PHE A 65 3.27 -6.07 8.31
N VAL A 66 3.27 -5.40 9.46
CA VAL A 66 2.16 -5.40 10.40
C VAL A 66 1.34 -4.14 10.17
N ILE A 67 0.13 -4.31 9.65
CA ILE A 67 -0.84 -3.23 9.47
C ILE A 67 -1.52 -2.98 10.82
N LYS A 68 -1.26 -1.83 11.43
CA LYS A 68 -1.86 -1.44 12.72
C LYS A 68 -3.25 -0.84 12.57
N SER A 69 -3.45 -0.03 11.52
CA SER A 69 -4.70 0.69 11.31
C SER A 69 -4.90 0.96 9.83
N VAL A 70 -6.15 0.83 9.40
CA VAL A 70 -6.65 1.21 8.09
C VAL A 70 -7.97 1.93 8.32
N GLU A 71 -8.05 3.18 7.84
CA GLU A 71 -9.26 4.00 7.95
C GLU A 71 -9.65 4.48 6.54
N LEU A 72 -10.88 4.20 6.12
CA LEU A 72 -11.41 4.75 4.86
C LEU A 72 -11.72 6.22 5.08
N LEU A 73 -10.99 7.10 4.40
CA LEU A 73 -11.22 8.55 4.46
C LEU A 73 -12.31 9.00 3.48
N GLY A 74 -12.48 8.29 2.37
CA GLY A 74 -13.52 8.60 1.40
C GLY A 74 -13.41 7.80 0.11
N THR A 75 -14.42 7.99 -0.74
CA THR A 75 -14.48 7.43 -2.09
C THR A 75 -14.70 8.55 -3.10
N ARG A 76 -14.10 8.41 -4.28
CA ARG A 76 -14.28 9.35 -5.40
C ARG A 76 -14.38 8.60 -6.72
N GLU A 77 -15.17 9.13 -7.65
CA GLU A 77 -15.23 8.60 -9.01
C GLU A 77 -14.15 9.25 -9.87
N GLU A 78 -13.30 8.44 -10.49
CA GLU A 78 -12.31 8.90 -11.45
C GLU A 78 -12.61 8.38 -12.87
N LYS A 79 -12.34 9.24 -13.86
CA LYS A 79 -12.40 8.82 -15.27
C LYS A 79 -11.20 7.91 -15.54
N SER A 80 -11.47 6.62 -15.72
CA SER A 80 -10.52 5.68 -16.29
C SER A 80 -10.21 6.10 -17.73
N TRP A 81 -9.08 6.79 -17.94
CA TRP A 81 -8.55 6.95 -19.29
C TRP A 81 -8.06 5.58 -19.76
N PRO A 82 -8.35 5.14 -21.00
CA PRO A 82 -7.71 3.96 -21.53
C PRO A 82 -6.21 4.19 -21.45
N VAL A 83 -5.48 3.27 -20.79
CA VAL A 83 -4.03 3.25 -20.84
C VAL A 83 -3.68 3.15 -22.31
N ASN A 84 -3.13 4.23 -22.86
CA ASN A 84 -2.71 4.26 -24.24
C ASN A 84 -1.51 3.30 -24.34
N LEU A 85 -1.79 2.03 -24.61
CA LEU A 85 -0.79 1.04 -25.03
C LEU A 85 -0.36 1.47 -26.43
N GLY A 86 0.48 2.52 -26.46
CA GLY A 86 1.20 2.93 -27.65
C GLY A 86 1.98 1.72 -28.15
N LYS A 87 1.58 1.25 -29.33
CA LYS A 87 2.43 0.42 -30.18
C LYS A 87 3.55 1.28 -30.75
#